data_AF-A0A1V1PKI6-F1
#
_entry.id   AF-A0A1V1PKI6-F1
#
_cell.length_a   1.000
_cell.length_b   1.000
_cell.length_c   1.000
_cell.angle_alpha   90.00
_cell.angle_beta   90.00
_cell.angle_gamma   90.00
#
_symmetry.space_group_name_H-M   'P 1'
#
loop_
_entity.id
_entity.type
_entity.pdbx_description
1 polymer ?
#
loop_
_entity_poly.entity_id
_entity_poly.type
_entity_poly.pdbx_seq_one_letter_code
_entity_poly.pdbx_strand_id
1 'polypeptide(L)' 'MVSVRSEPELVSCLCGALYERVWVSLPIKDIGVFDCGVCGHRLEVWHGRTVPIFRAIDHIKRPRLLG' A
#
# COMPACT_ATOMS: atom_id res chain seq x y z
N MET A 1 12.44 -5.10 -18.04
CA MET A 1 13.06 -5.41 -16.74
C MET A 1 12.55 -4.38 -15.74
N VAL A 2 11.88 -4.81 -14.68
CA VAL A 2 11.47 -3.92 -13.57
C VAL A 2 12.63 -3.90 -12.58
N SER A 3 13.33 -2.77 -12.44
CA SER A 3 14.40 -2.62 -11.46
C SER A 3 13.80 -2.14 -10.13
N VAL A 4 13.67 -3.05 -9.17
CA VAL A 4 13.29 -2.75 -7.79
C VAL A 4 14.56 -2.40 -7.03
N ARG A 5 14.80 -1.12 -6.72
CA ARG A 5 15.97 -0.67 -5.95
C ARG A 5 15.57 0.37 -4.88
N SER A 6 14.56 0.04 -4.09
CA SER A 6 14.18 0.87 -2.94
C SER A 6 13.99 -0.05 -1.74
N GLU A 7 14.66 0.27 -0.65
CA GLU A 7 14.41 -0.38 0.64
C GLU A 7 12.93 -0.18 1.03
N PRO A 8 12.29 -1.20 1.66
CA PRO A 8 10.90 -1.08 2.04
C PRO A 8 10.70 0.01 3.10
N GLU A 9 9.75 0.91 2.83
CA GLU A 9 9.33 1.96 3.75
C GLU A 9 8.11 1.51 4.56
N LEU A 10 8.08 1.83 5.85
CA LEU A 10 6.91 1.54 6.69
C LEU A 10 5.85 2.64 6.53
N VAL A 11 4.62 2.24 6.22
CA VAL A 11 3.45 3.11 6.12
C VAL A 11 2.38 2.63 7.10
N SER A 12 1.98 3.51 8.01
CA SER A 12 0.92 3.25 8.99
C SER A 12 -0.38 3.93 8.60
N CYS A 13 -1.50 3.24 8.86
CA CYS A 13 -2.83 3.83 8.82
C CYS A 13 -3.22 4.35 10.20
N LEU A 14 -4.08 5.37 10.25
CA LEU A 14 -4.68 5.88 11.50
C LEU A 14 -5.46 4.81 12.28
N CYS A 15 -5.92 3.75 11.63
CA CYS A 15 -6.56 2.62 12.32
C CYS A 15 -5.57 1.64 12.98
N GLY A 16 -4.26 1.88 12.85
CA GLY A 16 -3.20 1.04 13.38
C GLY A 16 -2.70 -0.06 12.44
N ALA A 17 -3.23 -0.16 11.21
CA ALA A 17 -2.70 -1.11 10.22
C ALA A 17 -1.30 -0.69 9.73
N LEU A 18 -0.41 -1.65 9.50
CA LEU A 18 0.97 -1.39 9.07
C LEU A 18 1.31 -2.11 7.76
N TYR A 19 1.92 -1.36 6.84
CA TYR A 19 2.30 -1.83 5.51
C TYR A 19 3.77 -1.55 5.24
N GLU A 20 4.43 -2.45 4.53
CA GLU A 20 5.66 -2.16 3.78
C GLU A 20 5.26 -1.60 2.42
N ARG A 21 5.91 -0.52 2.02
CA ARG A 21 5.81 0.09 0.70
C ARG A 21 7.15 0.03 0.00
N VAL A 22 7.16 -0.46 -1.23
CA VAL A 22 8.31 -0.33 -2.13
C VAL A 22 7.87 0.41 -3.39
N TRP A 23 8.80 1.15 -3.98
CA TRP A 23 8.57 1.84 -5.24
C TRP A 23 9.10 1.01 -6.40
N VAL A 24 8.27 0.84 -7.44
CA VAL A 24 8.68 0.17 -8.67
C VAL A 24 8.43 1.07 -9.88
N SER A 25 9.30 0.96 -10.88
CA SER A 25 9.14 1.69 -12.14
C SER A 25 8.54 0.76 -13.21
N LEU A 26 7.41 1.16 -13.78
CA LEU A 26 6.70 0.48 -14.85
C LEU A 26 7.06 1.07 -16.22
N PRO A 27 6.99 0.27 -17.29
CA PRO A 27 7.22 0.76 -18.66
C PRO A 27 6.10 1.71 -19.15
N ILE A 28 4.91 1.62 -18.55
CA ILE A 28 3.75 2.46 -18.85
C ILE A 28 3.36 3.30 -17.64
N LYS A 29 2.62 4.38 -17.87
CA LYS A 29 2.01 5.15 -16.78
C LYS A 29 0.86 4.36 -16.18
N ASP A 30 0.69 4.51 -14.88
CA ASP A 30 -0.42 3.98 -14.11
C ASP A 30 -1.00 5.09 -13.21
N ILE A 31 -2.29 4.98 -12.93
CA ILE A 31 -3.02 5.83 -12.00
C ILE A 31 -3.75 4.91 -11.06
N GLY A 32 -3.54 5.10 -9.76
CA GLY A 32 -4.20 4.27 -8.78
C GLY A 32 -4.22 4.89 -7.41
N VAL A 33 -4.87 4.16 -6.53
CA VAL A 33 -5.03 4.51 -5.12
C VAL A 33 -4.79 3.27 -4.29
N PHE A 34 -4.27 3.45 -3.09
CA PHE A 34 -4.20 2.40 -2.09
C PHE A 34 -5.07 2.79 -0.91
N ASP A 35 -6.11 2.00 -0.70
CA ASP A 35 -7.00 2.11 0.44
C ASP A 35 -6.61 1.06 1.49
N CYS A 36 -6.63 1.45 2.76
CA CYS A 36 -6.30 0.56 3.87
C CYS A 36 -7.25 -0.64 3.86
N GLY A 37 -6.70 -1.85 3.71
CA GLY A 37 -7.49 -3.09 3.73
C GLY A 37 -8.23 -3.39 5.05
N VAL A 38 -7.98 -2.62 6.12
CA VAL A 38 -8.65 -2.78 7.43
C VAL A 38 -9.82 -1.81 7.59
N CYS A 39 -9.59 -0.50 7.42
CA CYS A 39 -10.62 0.53 7.66
C CYS A 39 -11.15 1.21 6.39
N GLY A 40 -10.59 0.92 5.22
CA GLY A 40 -10.96 1.53 3.94
C GLY A 40 -10.45 2.96 3.75
N HIS A 41 -9.72 3.53 4.71
CA HIS A 41 -9.17 4.89 4.55
C HIS A 41 -8.11 4.94 3.46
N ARG A 42 -8.16 5.97 2.61
CA ARG A 42 -7.18 6.19 1.56
C ARG A 42 -5.83 6.57 2.14
N LEU A 43 -4.80 5.80 1.83
CA LEU A 43 -3.43 6.07 2.29
C LEU A 43 -2.62 6.79 1.21
N GLU A 44 -2.82 6.45 -0.06
CA GLU A 44 -2.02 7.04 -1.13
C GLU A 44 -2.77 7.08 -2.46
N VAL A 45 -2.37 8.04 -3.30
CA VAL A 45 -2.76 8.20 -4.69
C VAL A 45 -1.48 8.39 -5.49
N TRP A 46 -1.38 7.74 -6.65
CA TRP A 46 -0.26 7.97 -7.56
C TRP A 46 -0.75 8.20 -8.98
N HIS A 47 0.10 8.88 -9.74
CA HIS A 47 -0.03 9.02 -11.18
C HIS A 47 1.37 9.12 -11.78
N GLY A 48 1.77 8.13 -12.56
CA GLY A 48 3.08 8.11 -13.18
C GLY A 48 3.59 6.72 -13.49
N ARG A 49 4.88 6.62 -13.83
CA ARG A 49 5.55 5.34 -14.08
C ARG A 49 6.11 4.71 -12.80
N THR A 50 6.37 5.51 -11.77
CA THR A 50 6.80 5.01 -10.46
C THR A 50 5.57 4.80 -9.62
N VAL A 51 5.28 3.53 -9.28
CA VAL A 51 4.09 3.14 -8.54
C VAL A 51 4.49 2.50 -7.20
N PRO A 52 3.68 2.67 -6.15
CA PRO A 52 3.89 2.00 -4.89
C PRO A 52 3.32 0.57 -4.93
N ILE A 53 4.05 -0.39 -4.37
CA ILE A 53 3.54 -1.72 -4.05
C ILE A 53 3.48 -1.84 -2.53
N PHE A 54 2.31 -2.23 -2.01
CA PHE A 54 2.08 -2.39 -0.59
C PHE A 54 2.00 -3.87 -0.19
N ARG A 55 2.65 -4.22 0.91
CA ARG A 55 2.54 -5.52 1.58
C ARG A 55 2.12 -5.30 3.02
N ALA A 56 1.03 -5.92 3.47
CA ALA A 56 0.64 -5.87 4.88
C ALA A 56 1.65 -6.65 5.73
N ILE A 57 2.16 -6.03 6.80
CA ILE A 57 3.13 -6.66 7.72
C ILE A 57 2.40 -7.33 8.88
N ASP A 58 1.43 -6.62 9.42
CA ASP A 58 0.60 -7.12 10.50
C ASP A 58 -0.82 -6.54 10.35
N HIS A 59 -1.78 -7.41 10.61
CA HIS A 59 -3.18 -7.04 10.70
C HIS A 59 -3.70 -7.59 12.00
N ILE A 60 -3.99 -6.71 12.96
CA ILE A 60 -5.01 -7.02 13.95
C ILE A 60 -6.32 -7.14 13.16
N LYS A 61 -6.63 -8.36 12.69
CA LYS A 61 -7.95 -8.74 12.23
C LYS A 61 -8.86 -8.58 13.44
N ARG A 62 -9.50 -7.43 13.61
CA ARG A 62 -10.77 -7.43 14.34
C ARG A 62 -11.68 -8.37 13.55
N PRO A 63 -12.16 -9.48 14.13
CA PRO A 63 -13.16 -10.29 13.45
C PRO A 63 -14.31 -9.35 13.09
N ARG A 64 -14.71 -9.36 11.81
CA ARG A 64 -15.99 -8.77 11.41
C ARG A 64 -17.05 -9.49 12.24
N LEU A 65 -17.48 -8.89 13.34
CA LEU A 65 -18.76 -9.20 13.95
C LEU A 65 -19.80 -8.67 12.97
N LEU A 66 -20.13 -9.51 11.98
CA LEU A 66 -21.36 -9.41 11.22
C LEU A 66 -22.47 -9.72 12.23
N GLY A 67 -23.11 -8.66 12.74
CA GLY A 67 -24.46 -8.74 13.28
C GLY A 67 -25.49 -8.80 12.15
#